data_AF-A0A2A6CCD9-F1
#
_entry.id   AF-A0A2A6CCD9-F1
#
_cell.length_a   1.000
_cell.length_b   1.000
_cell.length_c   1.000
_cell.angle_alpha   90.00
_cell.angle_beta   90.00
_cell.angle_gamma   90.00
#
_symmetry.space_group_name_H-M   'P 1'
#
loop_
_entity.id
_entity.type
_entity.pdbx_description
1 polymer ?
#
loop_
_entity_poly.entity_id
_entity_poly.type
_entity_poly.pdbx_seq_one_letter_code
_entity_poly.pdbx_strand_id
1 'polypeptide(L)'
;MRLISFLVTLTLFAHVSTENLTRVTTPAPFNVNFSDSLNYTTLANDSESDGDDSQEHAEGSVSEEDIEGNNKPHSNEATDNDSDVSDEENEVEREFITKVPDAIIASHINQTFGNKKTFSCPRVKSDLKTGTMIGDLSPEDISFIASMGDGVASGIGLFDKHMDVEFRGASFASGGDANMDGLVTIPNILREFSPSLSGVSHGMGDADLSKHQLSVSRKGATTRDLPKQAKELLSRLSTHYGSQSPGIDKWIMIIIAIGTEELCSTCSGPDERAIREAMTLLHTSLNKALVILLGPTHVSHQTKQKKNLLKYRCNCSKHEPPGFMEAKAENWIRVFMKIQAEYDELMNTKNTFGLLAFPQLTVTSRTPEWLFHPDQPIINRKGHTYMSKWLWNRLMTGERYNLSSAVLSQDSYFCPSSGCPYFRTSMNMRRCAMLSLSDALEKKLVPGKEYGEVIKVSIASSLEIRRTQNTLYGIAIAVVVISSIAAIIAGTIIYNISKRSVRGRFDEVPEEIAPPDPPKTPTEHPAPLTRQNALNRQSTRRTLEVPSPAYGVMGVKKMSPERSESMQLLTEA
;
A
#
# COMPACT_ATOMS: atom_id res chain seq x y z
N MET A 1 23.55 -51.30 31.04
CA MET A 1 23.18 -51.20 29.60
C MET A 1 22.02 -50.26 29.33
N ARG A 2 20.78 -50.51 29.79
CA ARG A 2 19.59 -49.69 29.44
C ARG A 2 19.72 -48.17 29.67
N LEU A 3 20.39 -47.73 30.75
CA LEU A 3 20.61 -46.30 31.02
C LEU A 3 21.46 -45.59 29.94
N ILE A 4 22.45 -46.29 29.36
CA ILE A 4 23.31 -45.76 28.29
C ILE A 4 22.49 -45.59 27.00
N SER A 5 21.59 -46.54 26.70
CA SER A 5 20.69 -46.44 25.55
C SER A 5 19.81 -45.19 25.61
N PHE A 6 19.35 -44.81 26.81
CA PHE A 6 18.48 -43.65 27.00
C PHE A 6 19.24 -42.31 26.85
N LEU A 7 20.48 -42.26 27.34
CA LEU A 7 21.38 -41.11 27.17
C LEU A 7 21.78 -40.91 25.70
N VAL A 8 22.09 -41.99 24.98
CA VAL A 8 22.42 -41.93 23.54
C VAL A 8 21.23 -41.48 22.70
N THR A 9 19.99 -41.89 23.03
CA THR A 9 18.80 -41.34 22.35
C THR A 9 18.58 -39.86 22.64
N LEU A 10 18.90 -39.38 23.84
CA LEU A 10 18.78 -37.95 24.18
C LEU A 10 19.80 -37.08 23.43
N THR A 11 21.06 -37.53 23.31
CA THR A 11 22.09 -36.77 22.58
C THR A 11 21.85 -36.77 21.08
N LEU A 12 21.33 -37.88 20.50
CA LEU A 12 20.90 -37.90 19.09
C LEU A 12 19.74 -36.93 18.82
N PHE A 13 18.71 -36.89 19.68
CA PHE A 13 17.63 -35.90 19.54
C PHE A 13 18.13 -34.45 19.68
N ALA A 14 19.06 -34.20 20.60
CA ALA A 14 19.67 -32.87 20.73
C ALA A 14 20.46 -32.47 19.48
N HIS A 15 21.26 -33.37 18.89
CA HIS A 15 22.07 -33.07 17.71
C HIS A 15 21.21 -32.77 16.47
N VAL A 16 20.21 -33.61 16.20
CA VAL A 16 19.22 -33.39 15.12
C VAL A 16 18.46 -32.07 15.31
N SER A 17 18.16 -31.69 16.55
CA SER A 17 17.52 -30.39 16.84
C SER A 17 18.47 -29.20 16.67
N THR A 18 19.79 -29.37 16.77
CA THR A 18 20.77 -28.30 16.50
C THR A 18 21.09 -28.12 15.01
N GLU A 19 21.15 -29.21 14.23
CA GLU A 19 21.34 -29.10 12.77
C GLU A 19 20.14 -28.43 12.08
N ASN A 20 18.92 -28.62 12.60
CA ASN A 20 17.72 -27.92 12.14
C ASN A 20 17.64 -26.43 12.54
N LEU A 21 18.53 -25.92 13.41
CA LEU A 21 18.57 -24.50 13.79
C LEU A 21 19.70 -23.70 13.13
N THR A 22 20.67 -24.34 12.50
CA THR A 22 21.80 -23.68 11.82
C THR A 22 21.70 -23.70 10.28
N ARG A 23 20.63 -24.28 9.72
CA ARG A 23 20.44 -24.46 8.28
C ARG A 23 19.42 -23.50 7.65
N VAL A 24 19.54 -22.20 7.91
CA VAL A 24 18.85 -21.16 7.11
C VAL A 24 19.64 -20.96 5.81
N THR A 25 19.37 -21.82 4.82
CA THR A 25 19.96 -21.72 3.48
C THR A 25 19.45 -20.49 2.73
N THR A 26 20.35 -19.78 2.07
CA THR A 26 20.01 -18.80 1.03
C THR A 26 19.24 -19.48 -0.11
N PRO A 27 18.05 -18.99 -0.51
CA PRO A 27 17.37 -19.50 -1.68
C PRO A 27 18.02 -18.94 -2.96
N ALA A 28 18.65 -19.82 -3.74
CA ALA A 28 18.99 -19.54 -5.13
C ALA A 28 17.69 -19.41 -5.97
N PRO A 29 17.70 -18.67 -7.11
CA PRO A 29 16.49 -18.37 -7.86
C PRO A 29 15.89 -19.62 -8.51
N PHE A 30 14.67 -20.00 -8.12
CA PHE A 30 13.93 -21.06 -8.79
C PHE A 30 13.21 -20.52 -10.02
N ASN A 31 13.85 -20.72 -11.17
CA ASN A 31 13.21 -20.58 -12.46
C ASN A 31 12.22 -21.73 -12.64
N VAL A 32 10.96 -21.44 -13.00
CA VAL A 32 9.96 -22.48 -13.34
C VAL A 32 9.35 -22.14 -14.69
N ASN A 33 9.89 -22.77 -15.74
CA ASN A 33 9.16 -22.87 -17.01
C ASN A 33 7.90 -23.69 -16.77
N PHE A 34 6.74 -23.13 -17.10
CA PHE A 34 5.50 -23.89 -17.23
C PHE A 34 5.09 -23.95 -18.71
N SER A 35 5.81 -24.76 -19.45
CA SER A 35 5.46 -25.20 -20.80
C SER A 35 5.22 -26.71 -20.75
N ASP A 36 3.96 -27.12 -20.56
CA ASP A 36 3.31 -27.93 -21.58
C ASP A 36 1.79 -28.11 -21.40
N SER A 37 1.13 -28.16 -22.55
CA SER A 37 -0.18 -28.75 -22.85
C SER A 37 -1.28 -28.75 -21.76
N LEU A 38 -2.25 -27.86 -21.93
CA LEU A 38 -3.66 -28.26 -21.76
C LEU A 38 -4.53 -27.53 -22.79
N ASN A 39 -4.76 -28.20 -23.93
CA ASN A 39 -5.63 -27.69 -24.99
C ASN A 39 -7.08 -27.62 -24.51
N TYR A 40 -7.74 -26.49 -24.72
CA TYR A 40 -9.19 -26.44 -24.91
C TYR A 40 -9.56 -25.45 -26.02
N THR A 41 -9.77 -25.97 -27.22
CA THR A 41 -10.29 -25.24 -28.38
C THR A 41 -11.81 -25.31 -28.42
N THR A 42 -12.45 -24.21 -28.02
CA THR A 42 -13.85 -23.85 -28.32
C THR A 42 -13.88 -22.32 -28.39
N LEU A 43 -14.02 -21.64 -29.54
CA LEU A 43 -15.12 -21.66 -30.53
C LEU A 43 -16.46 -21.12 -29.98
N ALA A 44 -16.52 -19.79 -29.89
CA ALA A 44 -17.65 -18.88 -30.07
C ALA A 44 -17.00 -17.49 -30.31
N ASN A 45 -17.17 -16.75 -31.41
CA ASN A 45 -18.17 -16.79 -32.47
C ASN A 45 -19.61 -16.56 -31.98
N ASP A 46 -19.96 -15.28 -31.86
CA ASP A 46 -21.18 -14.60 -32.33
C ASP A 46 -20.78 -13.11 -32.45
N SER A 47 -20.47 -12.56 -33.62
CA SER A 47 -21.32 -12.16 -34.75
C SER A 47 -22.33 -11.04 -34.43
N GLU A 48 -21.96 -9.84 -34.86
CA GLU A 48 -22.76 -8.80 -35.53
C GLU A 48 -24.29 -8.71 -35.28
N SER A 49 -24.73 -7.48 -35.01
CA SER A 49 -25.98 -6.96 -35.55
C SER A 49 -25.80 -5.48 -35.85
N ASP A 50 -25.56 -5.15 -37.12
CA ASP A 50 -25.62 -3.77 -37.60
C ASP A 50 -27.05 -3.20 -37.54
N GLY A 51 -27.14 -1.88 -37.66
CA GLY A 51 -28.36 -1.12 -37.89
C GLY A 51 -28.01 0.06 -38.79
N ASP A 52 -28.42 -0.03 -40.05
CA ASP A 52 -27.99 0.82 -41.17
C ASP A 52 -28.82 2.13 -41.29
N ASP A 53 -28.64 2.83 -42.41
CA ASP A 53 -29.27 4.09 -42.87
C ASP A 53 -28.71 5.40 -42.24
N SER A 54 -28.36 6.43 -43.02
CA SER A 54 -28.43 6.57 -44.49
C SER A 54 -27.47 7.64 -45.06
N GLN A 55 -27.35 7.68 -46.40
CA GLN A 55 -26.39 8.46 -47.22
C GLN A 55 -26.59 10.00 -47.20
N GLU A 56 -25.55 10.75 -47.58
CA GLU A 56 -25.64 11.73 -48.67
C GLU A 56 -24.28 11.97 -49.38
N HIS A 57 -24.26 12.61 -50.57
CA HIS A 57 -23.14 12.66 -51.52
C HIS A 57 -22.56 14.07 -51.77
N ALA A 58 -21.24 14.17 -51.99
CA ALA A 58 -20.51 15.04 -52.95
C ALA A 58 -18.99 14.80 -52.77
N GLU A 59 -18.21 14.26 -53.71
CA GLU A 59 -17.73 14.81 -55.00
C GLU A 59 -16.82 16.06 -54.88
N GLY A 60 -15.62 15.99 -55.48
CA GLY A 60 -14.61 17.06 -55.43
C GLY A 60 -13.20 16.64 -55.86
N SER A 61 -13.01 16.21 -57.11
CA SER A 61 -11.73 15.73 -57.65
C SER A 61 -10.92 16.78 -58.43
N VAL A 62 -9.60 16.86 -58.24
CA VAL A 62 -8.63 17.46 -59.19
C VAL A 62 -7.33 16.64 -59.22
N SER A 63 -6.67 16.62 -60.38
CA SER A 63 -5.38 15.97 -60.70
C SER A 63 -4.18 16.52 -59.89
N GLU A 64 -3.10 15.77 -59.60
CA GLU A 64 -2.16 15.02 -60.48
C GLU A 64 -1.25 15.94 -61.31
N GLU A 65 0.07 15.91 -61.04
CA GLU A 65 1.15 16.30 -61.97
C GLU A 65 2.50 15.69 -61.50
N ASP A 66 3.19 14.92 -62.35
CA ASP A 66 4.42 14.17 -62.05
C ASP A 66 5.70 14.89 -62.54
N ILE A 67 6.83 14.70 -61.84
CA ILE A 67 8.18 14.78 -62.44
C ILE A 67 9.09 13.66 -61.89
N GLU A 68 9.64 12.83 -62.79
CA GLU A 68 10.62 11.78 -62.49
C GLU A 68 12.03 12.30 -62.16
N GLY A 69 12.88 11.50 -61.51
CA GLY A 69 14.24 11.98 -61.16
C GLY A 69 15.26 10.97 -60.59
N ASN A 70 15.50 9.84 -61.27
CA ASN A 70 16.74 9.02 -61.27
C ASN A 70 17.80 9.30 -60.17
N ASN A 71 18.23 8.34 -59.33
CA ASN A 71 19.04 7.19 -59.76
C ASN A 71 19.23 6.12 -58.65
N LYS A 72 19.84 4.98 -59.01
CA LYS A 72 20.02 3.78 -58.17
C LYS A 72 21.52 3.48 -57.87
N PRO A 73 21.88 2.29 -57.35
CA PRO A 73 22.46 2.08 -56.01
C PRO A 73 24.00 2.02 -55.97
N HIS A 74 24.59 1.86 -54.78
CA HIS A 74 25.63 0.83 -54.60
C HIS A 74 25.70 0.25 -53.18
N SER A 75 26.35 -0.91 -53.08
CA SER A 75 26.58 -1.74 -51.90
C SER A 75 27.97 -1.53 -51.27
N ASN A 76 28.30 -2.40 -50.29
CA ASN A 76 29.61 -2.64 -49.65
C ASN A 76 29.88 -1.79 -48.39
N GLU A 77 30.62 -2.26 -47.37
CA GLU A 77 30.89 -3.62 -46.84
C GLU A 77 31.50 -3.44 -45.43
N ALA A 78 31.68 -4.50 -44.64
CA ALA A 78 32.02 -4.39 -43.22
C ALA A 78 33.44 -3.89 -42.92
N THR A 79 33.60 -3.21 -41.77
CA THR A 79 34.77 -3.32 -40.89
C THR A 79 34.32 -3.31 -39.43
N ASP A 80 34.68 -4.33 -38.67
CA ASP A 80 34.57 -4.34 -37.21
C ASP A 80 35.56 -3.36 -36.57
N ASN A 81 35.26 -2.93 -35.35
CA ASN A 81 36.27 -2.64 -34.32
C ASN A 81 35.59 -2.60 -32.95
N ASP A 82 35.94 -3.56 -32.08
CA ASP A 82 35.67 -3.48 -30.64
C ASP A 82 36.55 -2.40 -30.00
N SER A 83 35.97 -1.61 -29.10
CA SER A 83 36.72 -1.06 -27.96
C SER A 83 35.80 -0.73 -26.79
N ASP A 84 35.98 -1.45 -25.68
CA ASP A 84 35.36 -1.13 -24.39
C ASP A 84 35.61 0.33 -24.00
N VAL A 85 34.54 1.04 -23.61
CA VAL A 85 34.62 2.29 -22.84
C VAL A 85 33.63 2.22 -21.68
N SER A 86 34.12 1.64 -20.59
CA SER A 86 33.75 1.79 -19.17
C SER A 86 32.46 2.55 -18.77
N ASP A 87 31.69 1.94 -17.85
CA ASP A 87 30.56 2.52 -17.13
C ASP A 87 30.90 3.78 -16.28
N GLU A 88 30.89 4.99 -16.88
CA GLU A 88 31.03 6.28 -16.16
C GLU A 88 29.81 7.21 -16.32
N GLU A 89 28.58 6.71 -16.10
CA GLU A 89 27.38 7.58 -16.12
C GLU A 89 26.32 7.22 -15.05
N ASN A 90 26.74 7.05 -13.79
CA ASN A 90 25.85 6.66 -12.67
C ASN A 90 26.23 7.22 -11.28
N GLU A 91 26.91 8.37 -11.21
CA GLU A 91 27.30 9.01 -9.94
C GLU A 91 26.37 10.17 -9.48
N VAL A 92 25.86 10.99 -10.40
CA VAL A 92 25.13 12.23 -10.07
C VAL A 92 23.87 11.99 -9.21
N GLU A 93 23.18 10.86 -9.40
CA GLU A 93 21.98 10.51 -8.60
C GLU A 93 22.33 9.83 -7.25
N ARG A 94 23.61 9.55 -6.98
CA ARG A 94 24.07 8.86 -5.74
C ARG A 94 24.59 9.79 -4.66
N GLU A 95 25.15 10.94 -5.03
CA GLU A 95 25.87 11.82 -4.08
C GLU A 95 24.96 12.46 -3.02
N PHE A 96 23.65 12.61 -3.29
CA PHE A 96 22.68 13.14 -2.33
C PHE A 96 22.11 12.12 -1.32
N ILE A 97 22.43 10.82 -1.44
CA ILE A 97 21.83 9.76 -0.61
C ILE A 97 22.75 9.34 0.57
N THR A 98 24.05 9.64 0.49
CA THR A 98 25.09 9.04 1.37
C THR A 98 25.29 9.73 2.73
N LYS A 99 24.22 10.08 3.46
CA LYS A 99 24.35 10.55 4.88
C LYS A 99 23.13 10.46 5.82
N VAL A 100 22.29 9.41 5.72
CA VAL A 100 21.25 9.13 6.77
C VAL A 100 21.28 7.67 7.25
N PRO A 101 22.08 7.35 8.29
CA PRO A 101 22.02 6.06 8.97
C PRO A 101 20.99 6.08 10.11
N ASP A 102 19.71 5.91 9.78
CA ASP A 102 18.67 5.62 10.77
C ASP A 102 17.51 4.82 10.14
N ALA A 103 16.96 3.85 10.87
CA ALA A 103 16.13 2.79 10.28
C ALA A 103 14.68 3.24 9.98
N ILE A 104 14.46 3.81 8.78
CA ILE A 104 13.12 4.12 8.25
C ILE A 104 12.26 2.85 8.23
N ILE A 105 11.11 2.88 8.92
CA ILE A 105 10.20 1.72 9.02
C ILE A 105 9.58 1.40 7.66
N ALA A 106 9.75 0.16 7.21
CA ALA A 106 9.11 -0.33 6.01
C ALA A 106 7.58 -0.38 6.16
N SER A 107 6.87 0.21 5.19
CA SER A 107 5.43 0.03 5.01
C SER A 107 5.15 -1.36 4.42
N HIS A 108 5.22 -2.41 5.25
CA HIS A 108 4.82 -3.76 4.85
C HIS A 108 3.31 -3.77 4.54
N ILE A 109 2.97 -3.90 3.26
CA ILE A 109 1.58 -3.98 2.78
C ILE A 109 1.13 -5.44 2.87
N ASN A 110 0.39 -5.74 3.94
CA ASN A 110 -0.09 -7.09 4.24
C ASN A 110 -1.46 -7.40 3.60
N GLN A 111 -2.18 -6.37 3.13
CA GLN A 111 -3.52 -6.47 2.58
C GLN A 111 -3.74 -5.41 1.49
N THR A 112 -4.59 -5.75 0.52
CA THR A 112 -4.97 -4.88 -0.60
C THR A 112 -6.44 -5.12 -0.99
N PHE A 113 -7.01 -4.24 -1.81
CA PHE A 113 -8.39 -4.31 -2.30
C PHE A 113 -8.48 -3.80 -3.74
N GLY A 114 -9.47 -4.26 -4.50
CA GLY A 114 -9.71 -3.80 -5.89
C GLY A 114 -11.00 -3.01 -6.07
N ASN A 115 -12.00 -3.26 -5.22
CA ASN A 115 -13.36 -2.74 -5.30
C ASN A 115 -14.07 -2.86 -3.94
N LYS A 116 -15.33 -2.44 -3.82
CA LYS A 116 -16.06 -2.47 -2.53
C LYS A 116 -16.27 -3.90 -2.00
N LYS A 117 -16.52 -4.86 -2.90
CA LYS A 117 -16.71 -6.29 -2.55
C LYS A 117 -15.44 -6.97 -2.01
N THR A 118 -14.28 -6.38 -2.28
CA THR A 118 -12.96 -6.86 -1.82
C THR A 118 -12.33 -5.95 -0.76
N PHE A 119 -13.09 -4.98 -0.23
CA PHE A 119 -12.63 -4.11 0.84
C PHE A 119 -12.58 -4.86 2.17
N SER A 120 -11.37 -5.18 2.62
CA SER A 120 -11.11 -5.94 3.86
C SER A 120 -9.99 -5.32 4.71
N CYS A 121 -9.71 -4.03 4.52
CA CYS A 121 -8.67 -3.32 5.26
C CYS A 121 -8.97 -3.23 6.76
N PRO A 122 -7.94 -3.20 7.63
CA PRO A 122 -8.15 -3.11 9.06
C PRO A 122 -8.72 -1.73 9.42
N ARG A 123 -9.72 -1.73 10.29
CA ARG A 123 -10.12 -0.55 11.06
C ARG A 123 -9.41 -0.61 12.41
N VAL A 124 -8.93 0.54 12.87
CA VAL A 124 -8.05 0.68 14.04
C VAL A 124 -8.60 1.65 15.07
N LYS A 125 -9.61 2.44 14.71
CA LYS A 125 -10.25 3.44 15.59
C LYS A 125 -11.00 2.83 16.79
N SER A 126 -11.26 1.52 16.78
CA SER A 126 -11.80 0.74 17.91
C SER A 126 -10.75 0.34 18.94
N ASP A 127 -9.47 0.38 18.59
CA ASP A 127 -8.38 -0.28 19.33
C ASP A 127 -7.28 0.73 19.71
N LEU A 128 -7.00 1.68 18.81
CA LEU A 128 -5.98 2.71 18.93
C LEU A 128 -6.60 4.10 19.15
N LYS A 129 -5.90 4.94 19.93
CA LYS A 129 -6.16 6.38 19.92
C LYS A 129 -5.47 6.99 18.70
N THR A 130 -6.27 7.46 17.74
CA THR A 130 -5.80 8.08 16.49
C THR A 130 -6.25 9.55 16.37
N GLY A 131 -5.78 10.24 15.33
CA GLY A 131 -6.25 11.58 14.95
C GLY A 131 -5.99 12.68 15.98
N THR A 132 -4.93 12.55 16.79
CA THR A 132 -4.50 13.58 17.75
C THR A 132 -3.55 14.60 17.12
N MET A 133 -2.74 14.17 16.15
CA MET A 133 -1.76 14.94 15.39
C MET A 133 -1.61 14.34 13.96
N ILE A 134 -0.74 14.91 13.13
CA ILE A 134 -0.52 14.42 11.76
C ILE A 134 0.30 13.10 11.71
N GLY A 135 0.93 12.73 12.83
CA GLY A 135 1.67 11.47 12.96
C GLY A 135 0.80 10.22 13.20
N ASP A 136 -0.36 10.36 13.85
CA ASP A 136 -1.31 9.28 14.18
C ASP A 136 -2.63 9.37 13.38
N LEU A 137 -2.60 10.05 12.23
CA LEU A 137 -3.78 10.31 11.41
C LEU A 137 -4.15 9.10 10.54
N SER A 138 -5.25 8.43 10.89
CA SER A 138 -5.79 7.31 10.10
C SER A 138 -6.79 7.79 9.03
N PRO A 139 -7.09 6.97 8.00
CA PRO A 139 -8.19 7.25 7.08
C PRO A 139 -9.57 7.39 7.75
N GLU A 140 -9.78 6.74 8.90
CA GLU A 140 -11.03 6.81 9.68
C GLU A 140 -11.20 8.14 10.45
N ASP A 141 -10.18 9.00 10.47
CA ASP A 141 -10.23 10.32 11.13
C ASP A 141 -10.65 11.45 10.18
N ILE A 142 -10.50 11.26 8.86
CA ILE A 142 -10.90 12.24 7.86
C ILE A 142 -12.43 12.37 7.86
N SER A 143 -12.90 13.56 8.22
CA SER A 143 -14.32 13.88 8.32
C SER A 143 -14.80 14.75 7.16
N PHE A 144 -13.90 15.56 6.60
CA PHE A 144 -14.15 16.43 5.44
C PHE A 144 -13.09 16.22 4.37
N ILE A 145 -13.49 16.33 3.11
CA ILE A 145 -12.59 16.43 1.96
C ILE A 145 -12.90 17.69 1.15
N ALA A 146 -11.86 18.33 0.64
CA ALA A 146 -11.92 19.53 -0.18
C ALA A 146 -10.92 19.45 -1.34
N SER A 147 -11.16 20.21 -2.42
CA SER A 147 -10.22 20.31 -3.54
C SER A 147 -9.98 21.75 -4.01
N MET A 148 -8.73 22.03 -4.38
CA MET A 148 -8.24 23.30 -4.94
C MET A 148 -7.37 23.00 -6.17
N GLY A 149 -7.11 24.01 -6.99
CA GLY A 149 -6.20 23.94 -8.13
C GLY A 149 -6.88 24.15 -9.47
N ASP A 150 -6.34 23.51 -10.51
CA ASP A 150 -6.70 23.71 -11.92
C ASP A 150 -7.78 22.74 -12.44
N GLY A 151 -7.95 22.65 -13.76
CA GLY A 151 -8.90 21.76 -14.42
C GLY A 151 -8.75 20.28 -14.05
N VAL A 152 -7.54 19.82 -13.70
CA VAL A 152 -7.30 18.44 -13.25
C VAL A 152 -7.91 18.22 -11.86
N ALA A 153 -7.92 19.24 -10.99
CA ALA A 153 -8.60 19.17 -9.70
C ALA A 153 -10.14 19.27 -9.82
N SER A 154 -10.68 19.98 -10.81
CA SER A 154 -12.14 20.09 -11.02
C SER A 154 -12.73 18.96 -11.88
N GLY A 155 -11.89 18.20 -12.60
CA GLY A 155 -12.35 17.12 -13.48
C GLY A 155 -12.86 17.62 -14.83
N ILE A 156 -12.17 18.60 -15.42
CA ILE A 156 -12.47 19.08 -16.78
C ILE A 156 -12.33 17.95 -17.80
N GLY A 157 -13.33 17.78 -18.66
CA GLY A 157 -13.26 16.84 -19.78
C GLY A 157 -13.11 15.39 -19.39
N LEU A 158 -13.69 14.95 -18.27
CA LEU A 158 -13.67 13.54 -17.87
C LEU A 158 -14.32 12.57 -18.88
N PHE A 159 -15.20 13.07 -19.77
CA PHE A 159 -15.95 12.29 -20.76
C PHE A 159 -15.90 12.94 -22.16
N ASP A 160 -15.72 12.08 -23.17
CA ASP A 160 -15.25 12.41 -24.53
C ASP A 160 -16.09 13.45 -25.29
N LYS A 161 -17.40 13.53 -25.02
CA LYS A 161 -18.31 14.46 -25.70
C LYS A 161 -18.29 15.90 -25.15
N HIS A 162 -17.65 16.15 -24.01
CA HIS A 162 -17.75 17.40 -23.26
C HIS A 162 -16.42 17.80 -22.61
N MET A 163 -15.41 18.12 -23.44
CA MET A 163 -14.04 18.40 -22.99
C MET A 163 -13.87 19.71 -22.21
N ASP A 164 -14.84 20.63 -22.26
CA ASP A 164 -14.85 21.94 -21.59
C ASP A 164 -15.64 21.95 -20.26
N VAL A 165 -16.39 20.87 -19.98
CA VAL A 165 -17.26 20.70 -18.81
C VAL A 165 -16.47 20.11 -17.65
N GLU A 166 -16.65 20.70 -16.46
CA GLU A 166 -16.06 20.22 -15.21
C GLU A 166 -16.98 19.20 -14.53
N PHE A 167 -16.67 17.91 -14.65
CA PHE A 167 -17.42 16.82 -14.00
C PHE A 167 -16.92 16.61 -12.57
N ARG A 168 -17.16 17.60 -11.70
CA ARG A 168 -16.65 17.66 -10.32
C ARG A 168 -17.01 16.44 -9.50
N GLY A 169 -18.22 15.90 -9.66
CA GLY A 169 -18.67 14.66 -9.03
C GLY A 169 -17.96 13.38 -9.49
N ALA A 170 -17.15 13.48 -10.54
CA ALA A 170 -16.28 12.42 -11.06
C ALA A 170 -14.77 12.78 -10.96
N SER A 171 -14.39 13.93 -10.39
CA SER A 171 -12.99 14.33 -10.19
C SER A 171 -12.25 13.37 -9.28
N PHE A 172 -11.01 13.03 -9.64
CA PHE A 172 -10.10 12.16 -8.86
C PHE A 172 -9.90 12.65 -7.41
N ALA A 173 -9.95 13.98 -7.21
CA ALA A 173 -9.66 14.64 -5.95
C ALA A 173 -10.88 14.81 -5.04
N SER A 174 -12.07 15.05 -5.61
CA SER A 174 -13.26 15.41 -4.82
C SER A 174 -14.59 14.79 -5.25
N GLY A 175 -14.65 14.02 -6.34
CA GLY A 175 -15.91 13.44 -6.84
C GLY A 175 -16.49 12.30 -5.99
N GLY A 176 -17.82 12.23 -5.89
CA GLY A 176 -18.55 11.20 -5.15
C GLY A 176 -19.79 10.62 -5.84
N ASP A 177 -20.00 10.85 -7.14
CA ASP A 177 -21.20 10.41 -7.88
C ASP A 177 -21.31 8.89 -8.08
N ALA A 178 -20.29 8.14 -7.68
CA ALA A 178 -20.23 6.69 -7.74
C ALA A 178 -19.73 6.09 -6.41
N ASN A 179 -19.65 4.77 -6.35
CA ASN A 179 -18.79 4.06 -5.40
C ASN A 179 -17.53 3.57 -6.11
N MET A 180 -16.58 3.00 -5.35
CA MET A 180 -15.36 2.37 -5.88
C MET A 180 -15.59 1.32 -6.99
N ASP A 181 -16.77 0.70 -7.04
CA ASP A 181 -17.11 -0.30 -8.05
C ASP A 181 -17.33 0.29 -9.47
N GLY A 182 -17.57 1.61 -9.58
CA GLY A 182 -17.89 2.28 -10.84
C GLY A 182 -16.92 3.39 -11.25
N LEU A 183 -16.49 4.23 -10.29
CA LEU A 183 -15.46 5.25 -10.50
C LEU A 183 -14.68 5.46 -9.21
N VAL A 184 -13.36 5.25 -9.28
CA VAL A 184 -12.50 5.41 -8.12
C VAL A 184 -11.95 6.84 -8.05
N THR A 185 -12.36 7.54 -6.99
CA THR A 185 -11.89 8.85 -6.56
C THR A 185 -11.31 8.72 -5.15
N ILE A 186 -10.52 9.70 -4.66
CA ILE A 186 -10.07 9.68 -3.25
C ILE A 186 -11.24 9.70 -2.25
N PRO A 187 -12.30 10.53 -2.40
CA PRO A 187 -13.49 10.44 -1.56
C PRO A 187 -14.13 9.05 -1.54
N ASN A 188 -14.21 8.37 -2.68
CA ASN A 188 -14.83 7.05 -2.76
C ASN A 188 -14.03 5.97 -2.03
N ILE A 189 -12.69 6.06 -2.03
CA ILE A 189 -11.85 5.19 -1.19
C ILE A 189 -12.03 5.54 0.29
N LEU A 190 -11.99 6.83 0.64
CA LEU A 190 -12.15 7.30 2.02
C LEU A 190 -13.51 6.91 2.61
N ARG A 191 -14.59 6.87 1.82
CA ARG A 191 -15.95 6.50 2.31
C ARG A 191 -16.07 5.05 2.79
N GLU A 192 -15.18 4.15 2.38
CA GLU A 192 -15.11 2.78 2.93
C GLU A 192 -14.47 2.73 4.34
N PHE A 193 -13.70 3.76 4.72
CA PHE A 193 -13.18 3.97 6.08
C PHE A 193 -14.08 4.92 6.91
N SER A 194 -14.58 5.99 6.30
CA SER A 194 -15.33 7.08 6.92
C SER A 194 -16.65 7.32 6.16
N PRO A 195 -17.73 6.57 6.45
CA PRO A 195 -18.99 6.64 5.68
C PRO A 195 -19.67 8.01 5.72
N SER A 196 -19.39 8.84 6.73
CA SER A 196 -19.93 10.19 6.93
C SER A 196 -19.04 11.31 6.35
N LEU A 197 -18.16 11.00 5.40
CA LEU A 197 -17.28 11.97 4.75
C LEU A 197 -18.08 13.11 4.11
N SER A 198 -17.77 14.35 4.50
CA SER A 198 -18.47 15.57 4.10
C SER A 198 -17.65 16.43 3.13
N GLY A 199 -18.30 17.34 2.39
CA GLY A 199 -17.66 18.25 1.43
C GLY A 199 -17.39 17.66 0.04
N VAL A 200 -17.74 16.39 -0.16
CA VAL A 200 -17.64 15.66 -1.44
C VAL A 200 -18.40 16.39 -2.55
N SER A 201 -17.84 16.36 -3.76
CA SER A 201 -18.44 16.97 -4.95
C SER A 201 -19.41 16.04 -5.66
N HIS A 202 -20.41 16.63 -6.31
CA HIS A 202 -21.47 15.94 -7.02
C HIS A 202 -21.90 16.69 -8.28
N GLY A 203 -22.16 15.95 -9.35
CA GLY A 203 -22.60 16.47 -10.65
C GLY A 203 -21.51 17.16 -11.47
N MET A 204 -21.96 18.00 -12.39
CA MET A 204 -21.12 18.76 -13.33
C MET A 204 -21.44 20.26 -13.26
N GLY A 205 -20.47 21.10 -13.59
CA GLY A 205 -20.63 22.55 -13.66
C GLY A 205 -19.44 23.33 -13.08
N ASP A 206 -19.42 24.64 -13.33
CA ASP A 206 -18.40 25.54 -12.79
C ASP A 206 -18.53 25.66 -11.25
N ALA A 207 -17.56 26.30 -10.60
CA ALA A 207 -17.41 26.30 -9.14
C ALA A 207 -18.55 26.92 -8.30
N ASP A 208 -19.58 27.48 -8.93
CA ASP A 208 -20.72 28.12 -8.26
C ASP A 208 -21.82 27.09 -7.86
N LEU A 209 -21.50 25.80 -7.93
CA LEU A 209 -22.23 24.71 -7.28
C LEU A 209 -22.47 24.96 -5.78
N SER A 210 -23.45 24.21 -5.23
CA SER A 210 -23.86 24.24 -3.82
C SER A 210 -22.69 24.39 -2.83
N LYS A 211 -22.83 25.34 -1.89
CA LYS A 211 -21.84 25.64 -0.84
C LYS A 211 -21.53 24.44 0.07
N HIS A 212 -22.31 23.36 -0.02
CA HIS A 212 -22.04 22.09 0.65
C HIS A 212 -20.94 21.23 -0.01
N GLN A 213 -20.50 21.60 -1.22
CA GLN A 213 -19.34 21.00 -1.90
C GLN A 213 -18.09 21.87 -1.67
N LEU A 214 -17.02 21.25 -1.19
CA LEU A 214 -15.75 21.92 -0.85
C LEU A 214 -14.71 21.84 -1.98
N SER A 215 -15.15 21.58 -3.21
CA SER A 215 -14.33 21.79 -4.41
C SER A 215 -14.43 23.25 -4.85
N VAL A 216 -13.28 23.92 -4.88
CA VAL A 216 -13.12 25.32 -5.29
C VAL A 216 -12.10 25.50 -6.43
N SER A 217 -11.51 24.38 -6.90
CA SER A 217 -10.71 24.28 -8.13
C SER A 217 -11.47 24.82 -9.35
N ARG A 218 -10.76 25.30 -10.37
CA ARG A 218 -11.35 25.86 -11.61
C ARG A 218 -10.43 25.60 -12.81
N LYS A 219 -11.00 25.27 -13.97
CA LYS A 219 -10.34 25.33 -15.29
C LYS A 219 -9.70 26.71 -15.52
N GLY A 220 -8.54 26.77 -16.16
CA GLY A 220 -7.79 28.01 -16.35
C GLY A 220 -7.09 28.56 -15.10
N ALA A 221 -7.23 27.94 -13.92
CA ALA A 221 -6.60 28.44 -12.70
C ALA A 221 -5.10 28.12 -12.65
N THR A 222 -4.34 29.07 -12.12
CA THR A 222 -2.88 29.03 -11.95
C THR A 222 -2.52 29.03 -10.45
N THR A 223 -1.23 28.84 -10.12
CA THR A 223 -0.76 29.02 -8.73
C THR A 223 -1.13 30.39 -8.13
N ARG A 224 -1.28 31.43 -8.96
CA ARG A 224 -1.72 32.78 -8.56
C ARG A 224 -3.16 32.83 -8.05
N ASP A 225 -4.00 31.87 -8.43
CA ASP A 225 -5.41 31.78 -8.02
C ASP A 225 -5.60 31.06 -6.68
N LEU A 226 -4.60 30.33 -6.19
CA LEU A 226 -4.67 29.56 -4.95
C LEU A 226 -5.07 30.40 -3.72
N PRO A 227 -4.60 31.65 -3.50
CA PRO A 227 -5.05 32.45 -2.37
C PRO A 227 -6.53 32.85 -2.44
N LYS A 228 -7.06 33.03 -3.65
CA LYS A 228 -8.49 33.30 -3.88
C LYS A 228 -9.32 32.05 -3.62
N GLN A 229 -8.85 30.89 -4.09
CA GLN A 229 -9.48 29.60 -3.80
C GLN A 229 -9.44 29.25 -2.30
N ALA A 230 -8.34 29.52 -1.60
CA ALA A 230 -8.23 29.31 -0.15
C ALA A 230 -9.26 30.14 0.63
N LYS A 231 -9.42 31.43 0.27
CA LYS A 231 -10.43 32.32 0.88
C LYS A 231 -11.87 31.82 0.63
N GLU A 232 -12.16 31.34 -0.58
CA GLU A 232 -13.45 30.73 -0.92
C GLU A 232 -13.71 29.41 -0.17
N LEU A 233 -12.71 28.52 -0.05
CA LEU A 233 -12.82 27.28 0.70
C LEU A 233 -13.12 27.55 2.19
N LEU A 234 -12.43 28.51 2.79
CA LEU A 234 -12.67 28.92 4.18
C LEU A 234 -14.08 29.51 4.38
N SER A 235 -14.60 30.27 3.40
CA SER A 235 -15.97 30.79 3.38
C SER A 235 -17.04 29.68 3.32
N ARG A 236 -16.81 28.62 2.54
CA ARG A 236 -17.67 27.41 2.53
C ARG A 236 -17.58 26.64 3.84
N LEU A 237 -16.37 26.49 4.40
CA LEU A 237 -16.18 25.82 5.69
C LEU A 237 -16.87 26.54 6.86
N SER A 238 -16.82 27.88 6.93
CA SER A 238 -17.60 28.63 7.93
C SER A 238 -19.12 28.49 7.71
N THR A 239 -19.58 28.23 6.48
CA THR A 239 -21.00 27.90 6.20
C THR A 239 -21.38 26.52 6.74
N HIS A 240 -20.47 25.53 6.70
CA HIS A 240 -20.69 24.19 7.28
C HIS A 240 -20.60 24.16 8.81
N TYR A 241 -19.67 24.91 9.39
CA TYR A 241 -19.39 24.89 10.83
C TYR A 241 -20.18 25.94 11.62
N GLY A 242 -20.78 26.91 10.93
CA GLY A 242 -21.36 28.10 11.53
C GLY A 242 -20.30 29.16 11.87
N SER A 243 -20.75 30.36 12.22
CA SER A 243 -19.87 31.50 12.54
C SER A 243 -19.01 31.27 13.80
N GLN A 244 -19.38 30.31 14.65
CA GLN A 244 -18.61 29.95 15.85
C GLN A 244 -17.45 28.99 15.52
N SER A 245 -16.45 29.55 14.84
CA SER A 245 -15.14 28.95 14.53
C SER A 245 -15.12 27.82 13.47
N PRO A 246 -14.29 27.94 12.41
CA PRO A 246 -13.91 26.80 11.55
C PRO A 246 -12.90 25.87 12.28
N GLY A 247 -13.26 25.48 13.51
CA GLY A 247 -12.35 24.91 14.51
C GLY A 247 -12.90 23.68 15.23
N ILE A 248 -13.89 22.98 14.65
CA ILE A 248 -14.33 21.66 15.14
C ILE A 248 -13.12 20.70 15.17
N ASP A 249 -13.06 19.81 16.17
CA ASP A 249 -11.97 18.84 16.40
C ASP A 249 -11.85 17.73 15.33
N LYS A 250 -12.43 17.94 14.15
CA LYS A 250 -12.48 17.02 13.00
C LYS A 250 -11.38 17.34 11.99
N TRP A 251 -10.84 16.32 11.35
CA TRP A 251 -9.83 16.48 10.30
C TRP A 251 -10.46 16.75 8.93
N ILE A 252 -9.87 17.72 8.21
CA ILE A 252 -10.08 17.92 6.78
C ILE A 252 -8.87 17.43 5.98
N MET A 253 -9.12 16.74 4.88
CA MET A 253 -8.13 16.49 3.82
C MET A 253 -8.36 17.51 2.69
N ILE A 254 -7.32 18.27 2.32
CA ILE A 254 -7.39 19.25 1.23
C ILE A 254 -6.46 18.80 0.12
N ILE A 255 -7.00 18.45 -1.05
CA ILE A 255 -6.20 18.05 -2.22
C ILE A 255 -6.10 19.23 -3.17
N ILE A 256 -4.90 19.81 -3.26
CA ILE A 256 -4.56 20.87 -4.20
C ILE A 256 -3.86 20.22 -5.39
N ALA A 257 -4.41 20.32 -6.60
CA ALA A 257 -3.73 19.83 -7.81
C ALA A 257 -3.62 20.95 -8.85
N ILE A 258 -2.41 21.47 -9.04
CA ILE A 258 -2.17 22.76 -9.68
C ILE A 258 -0.92 22.74 -10.57
N GLY A 259 -0.97 23.52 -11.65
CA GLY A 259 0.18 23.79 -12.50
C GLY A 259 0.21 22.97 -13.78
N THR A 260 -0.75 22.08 -14.00
CA THR A 260 -0.94 21.46 -15.33
C THR A 260 -1.31 22.56 -16.33
N GLU A 261 -2.15 23.52 -15.92
CA GLU A 261 -2.49 24.72 -16.69
C GLU A 261 -1.26 25.57 -17.03
N GLU A 262 -0.44 25.96 -16.04
CA GLU A 262 0.78 26.77 -16.22
C GLU A 262 1.87 26.05 -17.03
N LEU A 263 1.95 24.72 -16.91
CA LEU A 263 2.87 23.91 -17.69
C LEU A 263 2.43 23.80 -19.17
N CYS A 264 1.12 23.87 -19.46
CA CYS A 264 0.61 23.70 -20.82
C CYS A 264 0.31 24.99 -21.60
N SER A 265 -0.07 26.06 -20.91
CA SER A 265 -0.39 27.37 -21.52
C SER A 265 0.87 28.22 -21.72
N THR A 266 1.67 28.37 -20.66
CA THR A 266 2.82 29.28 -20.60
C THR A 266 4.18 28.59 -20.39
N CYS A 267 4.20 27.28 -20.15
CA CYS A 267 5.38 26.50 -19.81
C CYS A 267 6.20 27.15 -18.67
N SER A 268 5.51 27.68 -17.66
CA SER A 268 6.09 28.44 -16.54
C SER A 268 6.34 27.57 -15.31
N GLY A 269 7.18 28.08 -14.40
CA GLY A 269 7.27 27.58 -13.03
C GLY A 269 6.15 28.14 -12.14
N PRO A 270 6.04 27.65 -10.90
CA PRO A 270 5.03 28.10 -9.94
C PRO A 270 5.30 29.52 -9.41
N ASP A 271 4.25 30.28 -9.12
CA ASP A 271 4.34 31.46 -8.26
C ASP A 271 4.42 31.03 -6.78
N GLU A 272 5.65 30.82 -6.31
CA GLU A 272 5.99 30.46 -4.93
C GLU A 272 5.27 31.34 -3.88
N ARG A 273 5.12 32.64 -4.15
CA ARG A 273 4.48 33.61 -3.23
C ARG A 273 2.99 33.32 -3.06
N ALA A 274 2.31 32.97 -4.16
CA ALA A 274 0.89 32.67 -4.14
C ALA A 274 0.60 31.31 -3.46
N ILE A 275 1.46 30.30 -3.66
CA ILE A 275 1.37 29.05 -2.89
C ILE A 275 1.57 29.35 -1.39
N ARG A 276 2.56 30.16 -1.02
CA ARG A 276 2.82 30.57 0.37
C ARG A 276 1.64 31.30 1.00
N GLU A 277 1.02 32.27 0.31
CA GLU A 277 -0.16 32.97 0.83
C GLU A 277 -1.32 32.00 1.04
N ALA A 278 -1.63 31.16 0.05
CA ALA A 278 -2.69 30.15 0.15
C ALA A 278 -2.47 29.18 1.33
N MET A 279 -1.26 28.64 1.48
CA MET A 279 -0.91 27.75 2.57
C MET A 279 -0.97 28.45 3.93
N THR A 280 -0.53 29.72 4.02
CA THR A 280 -0.60 30.51 5.26
C THR A 280 -2.05 30.76 5.69
N LEU A 281 -2.95 31.04 4.75
CA LEU A 281 -4.38 31.22 5.03
C LEU A 281 -5.02 29.94 5.58
N LEU A 282 -4.70 28.78 4.99
CA LEU A 282 -5.16 27.47 5.49
C LEU A 282 -4.57 27.15 6.87
N HIS A 283 -3.26 27.36 7.06
CA HIS A 283 -2.55 27.06 8.31
C HIS A 283 -3.02 27.93 9.48
N THR A 284 -3.31 29.21 9.24
CA THR A 284 -3.82 30.12 10.27
C THR A 284 -5.30 29.87 10.61
N SER A 285 -6.11 29.49 9.61
CA SER A 285 -7.57 29.39 9.78
C SER A 285 -8.10 28.00 10.18
N LEU A 286 -7.32 26.93 10.01
CA LEU A 286 -7.77 25.55 10.26
C LEU A 286 -7.05 24.91 11.45
N ASN A 287 -7.80 24.31 12.38
CA ASN A 287 -7.22 23.64 13.55
C ASN A 287 -6.60 22.28 13.24
N LYS A 288 -7.25 21.45 12.41
CA LYS A 288 -6.84 20.08 12.06
C LYS A 288 -6.93 19.85 10.55
N ALA A 289 -5.79 19.80 9.85
CA ALA A 289 -5.79 19.62 8.40
C ALA A 289 -4.58 18.81 7.90
N LEU A 290 -4.84 17.93 6.93
CA LEU A 290 -3.85 17.32 6.06
C LEU A 290 -4.00 17.95 4.67
N VAL A 291 -3.02 18.76 4.26
CA VAL A 291 -2.96 19.34 2.92
C VAL A 291 -2.05 18.49 2.04
N ILE A 292 -2.55 18.12 0.87
CA ILE A 292 -1.84 17.36 -0.16
C ILE A 292 -1.66 18.32 -1.33
N LEU A 293 -0.42 18.69 -1.64
CA LEU A 293 -0.08 19.68 -2.66
C LEU A 293 0.57 18.97 -3.86
N LEU A 294 -0.20 18.79 -4.92
CA LEU A 294 0.18 18.11 -6.15
C LEU A 294 0.54 19.12 -7.23
N GLY A 295 1.74 18.96 -7.78
CA GLY A 295 2.22 19.75 -8.91
C GLY A 295 1.64 19.28 -10.26
N PRO A 296 2.21 19.77 -11.37
CA PRO A 296 1.73 19.47 -12.72
C PRO A 296 1.67 17.98 -13.00
N THR A 297 0.76 17.59 -13.87
CA THR A 297 0.61 16.18 -14.23
C THR A 297 1.84 15.68 -15.02
N HIS A 298 2.32 14.49 -14.65
CA HIS A 298 3.39 13.79 -15.36
C HIS A 298 2.91 12.41 -15.80
N VAL A 299 2.35 12.32 -17.01
CA VAL A 299 1.93 11.03 -17.58
C VAL A 299 3.05 10.48 -18.45
N SER A 300 3.49 9.25 -18.22
CA SER A 300 4.62 8.65 -18.93
C SER A 300 4.47 7.14 -19.16
N HIS A 301 5.24 6.60 -20.11
CA HIS A 301 5.29 5.16 -20.35
C HIS A 301 6.09 4.47 -19.24
N GLN A 302 5.64 3.30 -18.76
CA GLN A 302 6.21 2.57 -17.62
C GLN A 302 7.74 2.35 -17.74
N THR A 303 8.26 2.12 -18.95
CA THR A 303 9.71 1.92 -19.22
C THR A 303 10.45 3.18 -19.66
N LYS A 304 9.77 4.33 -19.84
CA LYS A 304 10.35 5.60 -20.32
C LYS A 304 9.91 6.75 -19.42
N GLN A 305 10.01 6.56 -18.10
CA GLN A 305 9.35 7.40 -17.10
C GLN A 305 9.74 8.88 -17.16
N LYS A 306 10.97 9.23 -17.56
CA LYS A 306 11.39 10.64 -17.76
C LYS A 306 10.62 11.37 -18.88
N LYS A 307 9.98 10.66 -19.83
CA LYS A 307 9.25 11.26 -20.95
C LYS A 307 7.79 11.56 -20.59
N ASN A 308 7.51 12.79 -20.13
CA ASN A 308 6.14 13.29 -19.94
C ASN A 308 5.43 13.47 -21.29
N LEU A 309 4.29 12.80 -21.50
CA LEU A 309 3.49 12.91 -22.72
C LEU A 309 2.94 14.33 -22.96
N LEU A 310 2.74 15.12 -21.89
CA LEU A 310 2.34 16.53 -22.03
C LEU A 310 3.28 17.33 -22.93
N LYS A 311 4.56 16.92 -23.05
CA LYS A 311 5.53 17.54 -23.98
C LYS A 311 4.93 17.76 -25.36
N TYR A 312 4.21 16.78 -25.89
CA TYR A 312 3.66 16.80 -27.24
C TYR A 312 2.21 17.31 -27.32
N ARG A 313 1.53 17.48 -26.18
CA ARG A 313 0.12 17.92 -26.11
C ARG A 313 -0.05 19.40 -25.71
N CYS A 314 0.89 19.96 -24.96
CA CYS A 314 0.90 21.39 -24.66
C CYS A 314 1.41 22.22 -25.85
N ASN A 315 0.73 23.33 -26.16
CA ASN A 315 1.13 24.21 -27.27
C ASN A 315 2.52 24.84 -27.07
N CYS A 316 2.92 25.14 -25.84
CA CYS A 316 4.20 25.78 -25.52
C CYS A 316 5.40 24.81 -25.46
N SER A 317 5.19 23.49 -25.47
CA SER A 317 6.29 22.49 -25.38
C SER A 317 6.43 21.57 -26.59
N LYS A 318 5.45 21.52 -27.49
CA LYS A 318 5.41 20.53 -28.59
C LYS A 318 6.64 20.58 -29.50
N HIS A 319 7.16 21.76 -29.80
CA HIS A 319 8.36 21.96 -30.63
C HIS A 319 9.69 22.02 -29.87
N GLU A 320 9.66 22.01 -28.53
CA GLU A 320 10.86 22.16 -27.68
C GLU A 320 11.79 20.93 -27.75
N PRO A 321 13.08 21.06 -27.41
CA PRO A 321 14.01 19.93 -27.43
C PRO A 321 13.69 18.83 -26.40
N PRO A 322 14.29 17.64 -26.53
CA PRO A 322 14.33 16.65 -25.44
C PRO A 322 14.87 17.28 -24.14
N GLY A 323 14.45 16.76 -22.99
CA GLY A 323 14.85 17.29 -21.67
C GLY A 323 14.10 18.55 -21.21
N PHE A 324 13.46 19.32 -22.11
CA PHE A 324 12.74 20.56 -21.74
C PHE A 324 11.77 20.37 -20.56
N MET A 325 10.95 19.32 -20.57
CA MET A 325 9.98 19.05 -19.49
C MET A 325 10.64 18.67 -18.16
N GLU A 326 11.87 18.12 -18.19
CA GLU A 326 12.66 17.75 -17.02
C GLU A 326 13.22 19.03 -16.37
N ALA A 327 13.83 19.92 -17.15
CA ALA A 327 14.28 21.25 -16.71
C ALA A 327 13.13 22.15 -16.20
N LYS A 328 11.91 22.02 -16.77
CA LYS A 328 10.72 22.68 -16.21
C LYS A 328 10.29 22.05 -14.89
N ALA A 329 10.32 20.72 -14.78
CA ALA A 329 9.95 20.01 -13.56
C ALA A 329 10.87 20.34 -12.37
N GLU A 330 12.18 20.51 -12.58
CA GLU A 330 13.12 20.96 -11.54
C GLU A 330 12.66 22.23 -10.82
N ASN A 331 12.04 23.16 -11.55
CA ASN A 331 11.54 24.42 -10.99
C ASN A 331 10.36 24.19 -10.04
N TRP A 332 9.46 23.27 -10.40
CA TRP A 332 8.36 22.82 -9.55
C TRP A 332 8.86 22.03 -8.33
N ILE A 333 9.81 21.10 -8.54
CA ILE A 333 10.47 20.32 -7.48
C ILE A 333 11.09 21.24 -6.42
N ARG A 334 11.90 22.21 -6.84
CA ARG A 334 12.62 23.11 -5.94
C ARG A 334 11.67 23.93 -5.06
N VAL A 335 10.59 24.49 -5.63
CA VAL A 335 9.62 25.30 -4.89
C VAL A 335 8.77 24.43 -3.97
N PHE A 336 8.31 23.26 -4.42
CA PHE A 336 7.46 22.38 -3.61
C PHE A 336 8.23 21.78 -2.42
N MET A 337 9.47 21.34 -2.62
CA MET A 337 10.31 20.80 -1.54
C MET A 337 10.72 21.88 -0.53
N LYS A 338 10.94 23.12 -0.98
CA LYS A 338 11.19 24.27 -0.08
C LYS A 338 9.98 24.54 0.82
N ILE A 339 8.77 24.55 0.25
CA ILE A 339 7.53 24.76 1.03
C ILE A 339 7.24 23.55 1.93
N GLN A 340 7.53 22.32 1.50
CA GLN A 340 7.44 21.12 2.36
C GLN A 340 8.29 21.27 3.63
N ALA A 341 9.57 21.60 3.49
CA ALA A 341 10.51 21.71 4.60
C ALA A 341 10.06 22.75 5.65
N GLU A 342 9.55 23.90 5.20
CA GLU A 342 9.04 24.95 6.09
C GLU A 342 7.81 24.51 6.89
N TYR A 343 6.89 23.78 6.27
CA TYR A 343 5.73 23.23 6.99
C TYR A 343 6.11 22.06 7.89
N ASP A 344 7.14 21.28 7.55
CA ASP A 344 7.70 20.26 8.44
C ASP A 344 8.37 20.85 9.68
N GLU A 345 9.07 21.99 9.56
CA GLU A 345 9.59 22.74 10.72
C GLU A 345 8.46 23.28 11.61
N LEU A 346 7.38 23.79 11.03
CA LEU A 346 6.23 24.32 11.77
C LEU A 346 5.47 23.26 12.60
N MET A 347 5.54 21.97 12.23
CA MET A 347 4.91 20.88 12.99
C MET A 347 5.36 20.81 14.46
N ASN A 348 6.56 21.31 14.79
CA ASN A 348 7.05 21.41 16.17
C ASN A 348 6.20 22.34 17.04
N THR A 349 5.47 23.28 16.43
CA THR A 349 4.55 24.20 17.10
C THR A 349 3.07 23.86 16.86
N LYS A 350 2.72 23.31 15.68
CA LYS A 350 1.36 22.92 15.31
C LYS A 350 1.31 21.56 14.63
N ASN A 351 1.48 20.49 15.42
CA ASN A 351 1.43 19.11 14.95
C ASN A 351 0.05 18.65 14.43
N THR A 352 -0.99 19.48 14.51
CA THR A 352 -2.33 19.24 13.94
C THR A 352 -2.50 19.76 12.51
N PHE A 353 -1.50 20.42 11.93
CA PHE A 353 -1.48 20.79 10.53
C PHE A 353 -0.28 20.14 9.85
N GLY A 354 -0.49 19.54 8.68
CA GLY A 354 0.59 18.91 7.92
C GLY A 354 0.42 19.11 6.42
N LEU A 355 1.57 19.19 5.74
CA LEU A 355 1.68 19.28 4.29
C LEU A 355 2.35 18.01 3.73
N LEU A 356 1.84 17.51 2.61
CA LEU A 356 2.50 16.53 1.75
C LEU A 356 2.59 17.09 0.33
N ALA A 357 3.74 17.66 -0.02
CA ALA A 357 4.02 18.19 -1.34
C ALA A 357 4.57 17.09 -2.27
N PHE A 358 3.85 16.79 -3.35
CA PHE A 358 4.33 15.97 -4.44
C PHE A 358 4.51 16.87 -5.68
N PRO A 359 5.75 17.15 -6.12
CA PRO A 359 6.03 18.16 -7.15
C PRO A 359 5.53 17.80 -8.56
N GLN A 360 5.06 16.55 -8.74
CA GLN A 360 4.38 16.07 -9.93
C GLN A 360 3.25 15.14 -9.51
N LEU A 361 2.14 15.17 -10.25
CA LEU A 361 1.12 14.12 -10.22
C LEU A 361 1.49 13.04 -11.25
N THR A 362 2.33 12.09 -10.84
CA THR A 362 2.93 11.09 -11.74
C THR A 362 1.97 9.93 -12.05
N VAL A 363 1.79 9.60 -13.33
CA VAL A 363 0.93 8.50 -13.79
C VAL A 363 1.65 7.67 -14.84
N THR A 364 2.02 6.43 -14.50
CA THR A 364 2.67 5.48 -15.41
C THR A 364 1.67 4.51 -16.04
N SER A 365 1.89 4.15 -17.31
CA SER A 365 1.07 3.17 -18.03
C SER A 365 1.88 2.45 -19.13
N ARG A 366 1.39 1.30 -19.60
CA ARG A 366 1.87 0.65 -20.85
C ARG A 366 1.26 1.28 -22.11
N THR A 367 0.12 1.94 -21.96
CA THR A 367 -0.55 2.77 -22.98
C THR A 367 -0.96 4.10 -22.34
N PRO A 368 0.01 5.00 -22.07
CA PRO A 368 -0.27 6.31 -21.45
C PRO A 368 -1.08 7.25 -22.35
N GLU A 369 -1.07 7.04 -23.66
CA GLU A 369 -1.82 7.83 -24.65
C GLU A 369 -3.32 7.73 -24.40
N TRP A 370 -3.81 6.54 -24.01
CA TRP A 370 -5.21 6.24 -23.69
C TRP A 370 -5.69 6.81 -22.33
N LEU A 371 -4.86 7.61 -21.65
CA LEU A 371 -5.24 8.35 -20.45
C LEU A 371 -5.64 9.81 -20.75
N PHE A 372 -5.40 10.27 -21.98
CA PHE A 372 -5.81 11.57 -22.51
C PHE A 372 -7.00 11.43 -23.47
N HIS A 373 -7.57 12.57 -23.87
CA HIS A 373 -8.27 12.67 -25.15
C HIS A 373 -7.28 12.72 -26.33
N PRO A 374 -7.71 12.38 -27.56
CA PRO A 374 -6.90 12.57 -28.76
C PRO A 374 -6.39 14.01 -28.86
N ASP A 375 -5.07 14.15 -28.86
CA ASP A 375 -4.29 15.37 -29.08
C ASP A 375 -4.59 16.61 -28.21
N GLN A 376 -5.39 16.43 -27.16
CA GLN A 376 -5.60 17.42 -26.10
C GLN A 376 -4.77 17.08 -24.85
N PRO A 377 -4.28 18.08 -24.09
CA PRO A 377 -3.66 17.86 -22.78
C PRO A 377 -4.66 17.49 -21.67
N ILE A 378 -5.92 17.20 -22.03
CA ILE A 378 -7.05 16.93 -21.13
C ILE A 378 -7.11 15.43 -20.83
N ILE A 379 -7.37 15.09 -19.57
CA ILE A 379 -7.18 13.75 -19.01
C ILE A 379 -8.54 13.10 -18.81
N ASN A 380 -8.70 11.89 -19.34
CA ASN A 380 -10.00 11.20 -19.38
C ASN A 380 -10.29 10.44 -18.06
N ARG A 381 -11.50 9.88 -17.94
CA ARG A 381 -11.94 9.05 -16.80
C ARG A 381 -10.93 7.98 -16.35
N LYS A 382 -10.20 7.37 -17.28
CA LYS A 382 -9.20 6.33 -17.00
C LYS A 382 -7.93 6.94 -16.40
N GLY A 383 -7.47 8.07 -16.92
CA GLY A 383 -6.36 8.85 -16.35
C GLY A 383 -6.66 9.29 -14.91
N HIS A 384 -7.83 9.88 -14.66
CA HIS A 384 -8.25 10.26 -13.29
C HIS A 384 -8.35 9.06 -12.34
N THR A 385 -8.84 7.91 -12.80
CA THR A 385 -8.86 6.65 -12.01
C THR A 385 -7.45 6.24 -11.58
N TYR A 386 -6.45 6.38 -12.47
CA TYR A 386 -5.05 6.07 -12.16
C TYR A 386 -4.44 7.12 -11.22
N MET A 387 -4.81 8.40 -11.33
CA MET A 387 -4.38 9.45 -10.40
C MET A 387 -4.81 9.18 -8.96
N SER A 388 -6.09 8.84 -8.73
CA SER A 388 -6.57 8.48 -7.38
C SER A 388 -5.86 7.25 -6.83
N LYS A 389 -5.54 6.27 -7.68
CA LYS A 389 -4.83 5.04 -7.30
C LYS A 389 -3.37 5.30 -6.94
N TRP A 390 -2.66 6.06 -7.76
CA TRP A 390 -1.31 6.52 -7.48
C TRP A 390 -1.25 7.29 -6.17
N LEU A 391 -2.13 8.29 -6.01
CA LEU A 391 -2.17 9.14 -4.83
C LEU A 391 -2.50 8.34 -3.57
N TRP A 392 -3.52 7.48 -3.61
CA TRP A 392 -3.85 6.62 -2.48
C TRP A 392 -2.68 5.73 -2.07
N ASN A 393 -2.05 5.04 -3.03
CA ASN A 393 -0.92 4.16 -2.73
C ASN A 393 0.30 4.96 -2.22
N ARG A 394 0.60 6.15 -2.76
CA ARG A 394 1.63 7.08 -2.21
C ARG A 394 1.32 7.48 -0.78
N LEU A 395 0.07 7.78 -0.44
CA LEU A 395 -0.35 8.14 0.93
C LEU A 395 -0.22 6.95 1.92
N MET A 396 -0.32 5.70 1.46
CA MET A 396 -0.19 4.49 2.29
C MET A 396 1.26 4.01 2.47
N THR A 397 2.11 4.10 1.43
CA THR A 397 3.51 3.63 1.48
C THR A 397 4.56 4.74 1.64
N GLY A 398 4.16 6.00 1.48
CA GLY A 398 5.08 7.13 1.43
C GLY A 398 6.01 7.05 0.22
N GLU A 399 7.26 7.48 0.42
CA GLU A 399 8.28 7.54 -0.62
C GLU A 399 8.56 6.21 -1.31
N ARG A 400 8.35 5.08 -0.60
CA ARG A 400 8.67 3.71 -1.07
C ARG A 400 7.74 3.15 -2.15
N TYR A 401 6.75 3.90 -2.63
CA TYR A 401 5.95 3.45 -3.79
C TYR A 401 6.80 3.43 -5.06
N ASN A 402 7.26 2.25 -5.46
CA ASN A 402 8.12 2.05 -6.63
C ASN A 402 7.29 2.02 -7.93
N LEU A 403 7.37 3.11 -8.70
CA LEU A 403 6.63 3.32 -9.95
C LEU A 403 7.11 2.46 -11.13
N SER A 404 8.31 1.88 -11.04
CA SER A 404 8.85 0.97 -12.05
C SER A 404 8.23 -0.42 -11.95
N SER A 405 8.03 -0.91 -10.72
CA SER A 405 7.29 -2.15 -10.46
C SER A 405 5.77 -1.97 -10.53
N ALA A 406 5.26 -0.78 -10.21
CA ALA A 406 3.82 -0.50 -10.21
C ALA A 406 3.23 -0.54 -11.64
N VAL A 407 2.09 -1.20 -11.78
CA VAL A 407 1.30 -1.21 -13.01
C VAL A 407 -0.06 -0.63 -12.66
N LEU A 408 -0.25 0.68 -12.80
CA LEU A 408 -1.48 1.35 -12.34
C LEU A 408 -2.78 0.78 -12.95
N SER A 409 -2.72 0.08 -14.09
CA SER A 409 -3.86 -0.68 -14.65
C SER A 409 -4.20 -1.99 -13.95
N GLN A 410 -3.24 -2.63 -13.26
CA GLN A 410 -3.34 -4.01 -12.71
C GLN A 410 -3.08 -4.08 -11.19
N ASP A 411 -2.40 -3.11 -10.60
CA ASP A 411 -2.15 -2.97 -9.15
C ASP A 411 -3.46 -3.07 -8.33
N SER A 412 -3.35 -3.37 -7.04
CA SER A 412 -4.46 -3.18 -6.09
C SER A 412 -4.32 -1.83 -5.34
N TYR A 413 -5.40 -1.38 -4.71
CA TYR A 413 -5.34 -0.31 -3.72
C TYR A 413 -4.78 -0.90 -2.41
N PHE A 414 -3.82 -0.21 -1.80
CA PHE A 414 -3.17 -0.71 -0.59
C PHE A 414 -3.97 -0.36 0.66
N CYS A 415 -4.09 -1.32 1.59
CA CYS A 415 -4.63 -1.04 2.92
C CYS A 415 -3.58 -0.35 3.82
N PRO A 416 -4.01 0.41 4.85
CA PRO A 416 -3.12 0.82 5.93
C PRO A 416 -2.42 -0.41 6.56
N SER A 417 -1.12 -0.28 6.84
CA SER A 417 -0.34 -1.40 7.40
C SER A 417 -0.67 -1.61 8.87
N SER A 418 -0.80 -2.87 9.33
CA SER A 418 -1.05 -3.17 10.74
C SER A 418 0.09 -2.73 11.68
N GLY A 419 1.30 -2.51 11.16
CA GLY A 419 2.42 -1.93 11.92
C GLY A 419 2.47 -0.39 11.90
N CYS A 420 1.66 0.27 11.07
CA CYS A 420 1.51 1.72 11.01
C CYS A 420 0.25 2.08 10.19
N PRO A 421 -0.93 2.19 10.83
CA PRO A 421 -2.22 2.31 10.14
C PRO A 421 -2.60 3.78 9.82
N TYR A 422 -1.59 4.59 9.49
CA TYR A 422 -1.70 6.04 9.33
C TYR A 422 -1.28 6.47 7.92
N PHE A 423 -1.72 7.64 7.47
CA PHE A 423 -1.14 8.27 6.29
C PHE A 423 0.35 8.52 6.52
N ARG A 424 1.19 8.27 5.51
CA ARG A 424 2.64 8.43 5.64
C ARG A 424 3.04 9.89 5.54
N THR A 425 3.57 10.39 6.65
CA THR A 425 3.96 11.77 6.86
C THR A 425 5.39 11.85 7.41
N SER A 426 6.02 13.01 7.27
CA SER A 426 7.34 13.33 7.82
C SER A 426 7.47 12.94 9.30
N MET A 427 6.43 13.15 10.12
CA MET A 427 6.41 12.71 11.53
C MET A 427 6.50 11.19 11.73
N ASN A 428 5.83 10.38 10.90
CA ASN A 428 5.74 8.92 11.10
C ASN A 428 6.59 8.08 10.14
N MET A 429 7.29 8.70 9.19
CA MET A 429 8.18 8.05 8.22
C MET A 429 9.32 7.29 8.92
N ARG A 430 10.02 7.94 9.86
CA ARG A 430 11.13 7.31 10.60
C ARG A 430 10.63 6.40 11.72
N ARG A 431 9.66 6.85 12.52
CA ARG A 431 9.09 6.10 13.65
C ARG A 431 7.57 6.28 13.71
N CYS A 432 6.85 5.19 13.51
CA CYS A 432 5.41 5.14 13.75
C CYS A 432 5.16 4.74 15.20
N ALA A 433 4.43 5.57 15.94
CA ALA A 433 4.07 5.32 17.34
C ALA A 433 2.56 5.07 17.41
N MET A 434 2.18 3.85 17.79
CA MET A 434 0.79 3.49 18.06
C MET A 434 0.50 3.61 19.56
N LEU A 435 -0.68 4.08 19.90
CA LEU A 435 -1.16 4.23 21.28
C LEU A 435 -2.49 3.49 21.42
N SER A 436 -2.60 2.50 22.30
CA SER A 436 -3.88 1.81 22.50
C SER A 436 -4.88 2.70 23.25
N LEU A 437 -6.18 2.42 23.09
CA LEU A 437 -7.21 3.12 23.85
C LEU A 437 -7.08 2.87 25.36
N SER A 438 -6.66 1.66 25.78
CA SER A 438 -6.34 1.36 27.19
C SER A 438 -5.24 2.27 27.74
N ASP A 439 -4.08 2.35 27.06
CA ASP A 439 -2.98 3.22 27.50
C ASP A 439 -3.39 4.69 27.55
N ALA A 440 -4.25 5.12 26.61
CA ALA A 440 -4.75 6.49 26.52
C ALA A 440 -5.76 6.82 27.64
N LEU A 441 -6.53 5.83 28.10
CA LEU A 441 -7.45 5.97 29.24
C LEU A 441 -6.69 5.96 30.57
N GLU A 442 -5.75 5.03 30.78
CA GLU A 442 -4.90 5.00 31.99
C GLU A 442 -4.14 6.31 32.19
N LYS A 443 -3.56 6.87 31.12
CA LYS A 443 -2.87 8.18 31.16
C LYS A 443 -3.79 9.35 31.52
N LYS A 444 -5.11 9.23 31.31
CA LYS A 444 -6.10 10.24 31.75
C LYS A 444 -6.60 10.01 33.17
N LEU A 445 -6.59 8.76 33.65
CA LEU A 445 -7.03 8.38 34.99
C LEU A 445 -5.97 8.65 36.07
N VAL A 446 -4.76 9.06 35.70
CA VAL A 446 -3.69 9.49 36.63
C VAL A 446 -3.38 11.00 36.46
N PRO A 447 -4.28 11.91 36.87
CA PRO A 447 -3.99 13.34 36.92
C PRO A 447 -2.96 13.61 38.03
N GLY A 448 -1.80 14.18 37.68
CA GLY A 448 -0.74 14.50 38.64
C GLY A 448 0.70 14.23 38.20
N LYS A 449 0.92 13.72 36.98
CA LYS A 449 2.25 13.68 36.35
C LYS A 449 2.28 14.49 35.05
N GLU A 450 2.32 15.82 35.19
CA GLU A 450 3.04 16.61 34.20
C GLU A 450 4.53 16.25 34.30
N TYR A 451 5.08 15.67 33.25
CA TYR A 451 6.53 15.51 33.10
C TYR A 451 6.96 16.32 31.86
N GLY A 452 6.98 17.63 32.04
CA GLY A 452 7.37 18.60 31.01
C GLY A 452 8.88 18.63 30.79
N GLU A 453 9.46 17.55 30.26
CA GLU A 453 10.79 17.59 29.65
C GLU A 453 10.90 16.62 28.46
N VAL A 454 11.66 17.04 27.46
CA VAL A 454 11.80 16.36 26.17
C VAL A 454 12.84 15.21 26.26
N ILE A 455 12.49 14.05 25.70
CA ILE A 455 13.33 12.84 25.52
C ILE A 455 13.78 12.13 26.82
N LYS A 456 13.12 10.99 27.12
CA LYS A 456 13.80 9.76 27.63
C LYS A 456 13.02 8.43 27.55
N VAL A 457 11.86 8.39 26.85
CA VAL A 457 11.03 7.18 26.66
C VAL A 457 11.61 6.18 25.62
N SER A 458 12.94 6.07 25.57
CA SER A 458 13.70 5.15 24.71
C SER A 458 14.58 4.17 25.49
N ILE A 459 14.76 4.37 26.81
CA ILE A 459 15.71 3.61 27.63
C ILE A 459 15.03 2.56 28.52
N ALA A 460 13.79 2.78 28.98
CA ALA A 460 13.11 1.83 29.87
C ALA A 460 12.79 0.48 29.18
N SER A 461 12.04 0.51 28.07
CA SER A 461 11.66 -0.70 27.32
C SER A 461 12.85 -1.41 26.67
N SER A 462 13.88 -0.67 26.26
CA SER A 462 15.12 -1.26 25.74
C SER A 462 16.00 -1.88 26.84
N LEU A 463 15.94 -1.39 28.08
CA LEU A 463 16.53 -2.05 29.25
C LEU A 463 15.76 -3.30 29.67
N GLU A 464 14.43 -3.33 29.54
CA GLU A 464 13.64 -4.54 29.83
C GLU A 464 13.90 -5.65 28.81
N ILE A 465 13.94 -5.32 27.51
CA ILE A 465 14.32 -6.26 26.44
C ILE A 465 15.79 -6.71 26.58
N ARG A 466 16.72 -5.83 26.98
CA ARG A 466 18.11 -6.24 27.29
C ARG A 466 18.20 -7.09 28.56
N ARG A 467 17.36 -6.86 29.58
CA ARG A 467 17.32 -7.68 30.79
C ARG A 467 16.85 -9.10 30.48
N THR A 468 15.80 -9.27 29.65
CA THR A 468 15.35 -10.60 29.23
C THR A 468 16.35 -11.30 28.31
N GLN A 469 17.03 -10.58 27.38
CA GLN A 469 18.11 -11.19 26.61
C GLN A 469 19.30 -11.62 27.48
N ASN A 470 19.77 -10.78 28.40
CA ASN A 470 20.92 -11.09 29.25
C ASN A 470 20.63 -12.26 30.21
N THR A 471 19.39 -12.41 30.72
CA THR A 471 19.02 -13.61 31.48
C THR A 471 18.89 -14.84 30.58
N LEU A 472 18.38 -14.72 29.35
CA LEU A 472 18.33 -15.83 28.39
C LEU A 472 19.74 -16.36 28.05
N TYR A 473 20.69 -15.46 27.74
CA TYR A 473 22.09 -15.83 27.48
C TYR A 473 22.76 -16.41 28.74
N GLY A 474 22.50 -15.86 29.93
CA GLY A 474 23.00 -16.41 31.19
C GLY A 474 22.52 -17.84 31.45
N ILE A 475 21.23 -18.12 31.20
CA ILE A 475 20.66 -19.47 31.30
C ILE A 475 21.27 -20.41 30.25
N ALA A 476 21.40 -19.96 28.99
CA ALA A 476 22.01 -20.77 27.93
C ALA A 476 23.47 -21.16 28.25
N ILE A 477 24.29 -20.20 28.71
CA ILE A 477 25.67 -20.45 29.12
C ILE A 477 25.72 -21.40 30.32
N ALA A 478 24.85 -21.22 31.32
CA ALA A 478 24.77 -22.12 32.47
C ALA A 478 24.42 -23.56 32.06
N VAL A 479 23.48 -23.76 31.15
CA VAL A 479 23.11 -25.09 30.60
C VAL A 479 24.30 -25.73 29.86
N VAL A 480 25.03 -24.97 29.03
CA VAL A 480 26.23 -25.47 28.33
C VAL A 480 27.34 -25.86 29.30
N VAL A 481 27.61 -25.04 30.32
CA VAL A 481 28.63 -25.32 31.35
C VAL A 481 28.25 -26.56 32.18
N ILE A 482 27.01 -26.66 32.66
CA ILE A 482 26.52 -27.83 33.42
C ILE A 482 26.60 -29.11 32.57
N SER A 483 26.18 -29.04 31.30
CA SER A 483 26.27 -30.16 30.36
C SER A 483 27.71 -30.61 30.11
N SER A 484 28.64 -29.64 30.01
CA SER A 484 30.08 -29.91 29.81
C SER A 484 30.69 -30.57 31.05
N ILE A 485 30.37 -30.09 32.25
CA ILE A 485 30.81 -30.68 33.52
C ILE A 485 30.25 -32.10 33.66
N ALA A 486 28.97 -32.33 33.34
CA ALA A 486 28.36 -33.65 33.36
C ALA A 486 29.05 -34.63 32.38
N ALA A 487 29.39 -34.17 31.17
CA ALA A 487 30.14 -34.96 30.19
C ALA A 487 31.56 -35.31 30.68
N ILE A 488 32.27 -34.36 31.30
CA ILE A 488 33.60 -34.59 31.89
C ILE A 488 33.51 -35.60 33.04
N ILE A 489 32.53 -35.48 33.94
CA ILE A 489 32.32 -36.42 35.04
C ILE A 489 31.99 -37.82 34.50
N ALA A 490 31.08 -37.94 33.53
CA ALA A 490 30.73 -39.21 32.90
C ALA A 490 31.94 -39.86 32.20
N GLY A 491 32.71 -39.08 31.42
CA GLY A 491 33.95 -39.53 30.78
C GLY A 491 35.00 -39.99 31.79
N THR A 492 35.15 -39.27 32.91
CA THR A 492 36.09 -39.63 34.00
C THR A 492 35.67 -40.91 34.71
N ILE A 493 34.37 -41.13 34.91
CA ILE A 493 33.82 -42.39 35.46
C ILE A 493 34.07 -43.54 34.49
N ILE A 494 33.79 -43.37 33.20
CA ILE A 494 34.02 -44.39 32.15
C ILE A 494 35.51 -44.72 32.03
N TYR A 495 36.39 -43.72 32.07
CA TYR A 495 37.84 -43.89 32.06
C TYR A 495 38.34 -44.68 33.28
N ASN A 496 37.85 -44.36 34.49
CA ASN A 496 38.20 -45.08 35.71
C ASN A 496 37.63 -46.51 35.76
N ILE A 497 36.49 -46.78 35.13
CA ILE A 497 35.96 -48.14 34.94
C ILE A 497 36.84 -48.90 33.94
N SER A 498 37.20 -48.29 32.81
CA SER A 498 38.10 -48.86 31.79
C SER A 498 39.46 -49.23 32.40
N LYS A 499 40.07 -48.32 33.17
CA LYS A 499 41.34 -48.53 33.87
C LYS A 499 41.30 -49.62 34.96
N ARG A 500 40.10 -50.09 35.37
CA ARG A 500 39.90 -51.23 36.29
C ARG A 500 39.51 -52.53 35.56
N SER A 501 39.31 -52.50 34.25
CA SER A 501 38.99 -53.68 33.44
C SER A 501 40.25 -54.41 33.02
N VAL A 502 40.66 -55.44 33.78
CA VAL A 502 41.90 -56.21 33.55
C VAL A 502 41.75 -57.28 32.43
N ARG A 503 41.12 -56.90 31.32
CA ARG A 503 41.10 -57.64 30.04
C ARG A 503 40.97 -56.65 28.88
N GLY A 504 41.80 -56.81 27.85
CA GLY A 504 41.57 -56.17 26.57
C GLY A 504 40.33 -56.73 25.89
N ARG A 505 39.78 -56.01 24.90
CA ARG A 505 38.63 -56.47 24.11
C ARG A 505 39.05 -57.29 22.88
N PHE A 506 40.35 -57.43 22.63
CA PHE A 506 40.95 -57.95 21.41
C PHE A 506 42.26 -58.72 21.70
N ASP A 507 42.26 -59.55 22.74
CA ASP A 507 43.33 -60.52 23.01
C ASP A 507 42.84 -61.91 22.54
N GLU A 508 43.59 -62.58 21.64
CA GLU A 508 43.28 -63.91 21.06
C GLU A 508 44.33 -64.97 21.45
N VAL A 509 44.16 -66.20 20.92
CA VAL A 509 45.13 -67.34 20.90
C VAL A 509 45.20 -68.19 22.20
N PRO A 510 45.33 -69.55 22.15
CA PRO A 510 45.20 -70.52 21.05
C PRO A 510 44.07 -71.57 21.24
N GLU A 511 43.96 -72.50 20.29
CA GLU A 511 43.14 -73.72 20.30
C GLU A 511 43.98 -74.97 20.63
N GLU A 512 43.47 -75.91 21.45
CA GLU A 512 43.89 -77.33 21.47
C GLU A 512 42.74 -78.23 21.98
N ILE A 513 42.66 -79.48 21.51
CA ILE A 513 41.50 -80.38 21.66
C ILE A 513 41.94 -81.82 22.02
N ALA A 514 41.37 -82.42 23.08
CA ALA A 514 41.32 -83.89 23.27
C ALA A 514 40.15 -84.34 24.21
N PRO A 515 39.54 -85.55 24.04
CA PRO A 515 38.30 -85.97 24.73
C PRO A 515 38.45 -87.37 25.41
N PRO A 516 37.43 -88.27 25.61
CA PRO A 516 35.96 -88.14 25.79
C PRO A 516 35.35 -88.92 27.01
N ASP A 517 34.15 -88.53 27.47
CA ASP A 517 32.96 -89.35 27.92
C ASP A 517 33.11 -90.51 28.98
N PRO A 518 32.05 -91.24 29.47
CA PRO A 518 30.60 -91.24 29.18
C PRO A 518 29.68 -91.15 30.47
N PRO A 519 28.52 -91.86 30.66
CA PRO A 519 27.19 -91.24 30.48
C PRO A 519 26.08 -91.53 31.54
N LYS A 520 24.98 -90.74 31.57
CA LYS A 520 23.56 -91.19 31.35
C LYS A 520 22.44 -90.14 31.60
N THR A 521 21.27 -90.45 31.05
CA THR A 521 19.97 -89.74 30.91
C THR A 521 18.95 -90.15 32.01
N PRO A 522 17.66 -89.70 32.03
CA PRO A 522 16.86 -88.79 31.15
C PRO A 522 16.37 -87.51 31.90
N THR A 523 15.27 -86.77 31.67
CA THR A 523 13.96 -86.79 30.91
C THR A 523 13.42 -85.32 30.94
N GLU A 524 12.51 -84.76 30.13
CA GLU A 524 11.84 -85.12 28.85
C GLU A 524 11.23 -83.82 28.20
N HIS A 525 10.42 -83.94 27.14
CA HIS A 525 9.72 -82.87 26.38
C HIS A 525 8.22 -83.25 26.16
N PRO A 526 7.26 -82.33 25.91
CA PRO A 526 7.12 -81.62 24.61
C PRO A 526 6.49 -80.20 24.66
N ALA A 527 6.07 -79.65 23.50
CA ALA A 527 5.54 -78.29 23.32
C ALA A 527 4.10 -78.21 22.72
N PRO A 528 3.82 -77.57 21.56
CA PRO A 528 3.00 -76.34 21.48
C PRO A 528 1.69 -76.50 20.68
N LEU A 529 0.94 -75.39 20.45
CA LEU A 529 0.02 -75.06 19.32
C LEU A 529 -0.83 -73.80 19.71
N THR A 530 -1.68 -73.16 18.87
CA THR A 530 -1.44 -72.44 17.60
C THR A 530 -2.63 -71.51 17.27
N ARG A 531 -2.36 -70.24 16.95
CA ARG A 531 -3.09 -69.29 16.06
C ARG A 531 -4.57 -69.58 15.67
N GLN A 532 -5.50 -68.68 16.04
CA GLN A 532 -6.65 -68.30 15.19
C GLN A 532 -7.29 -66.94 15.56
N ASN A 533 -8.18 -66.42 14.69
CA ASN A 533 -8.84 -65.11 14.79
C ASN A 533 -10.29 -65.24 15.31
N ALA A 534 -10.88 -64.14 15.84
CA ALA A 534 -12.08 -63.46 15.28
C ALA A 534 -13.12 -62.91 16.30
N LEU A 535 -13.66 -61.72 15.94
CA LEU A 535 -15.05 -61.22 16.11
C LEU A 535 -15.67 -60.89 17.49
N ASN A 536 -16.24 -59.67 17.54
CA ASN A 536 -17.40 -59.21 18.35
C ASN A 536 -17.22 -59.07 19.90
N ARG A 537 -17.87 -58.11 20.60
CA ARG A 537 -19.15 -57.42 20.32
C ARG A 537 -19.23 -55.98 20.89
N GLN A 538 -20.37 -55.32 20.66
CA GLN A 538 -20.68 -53.88 20.78
C GLN A 538 -20.92 -53.33 22.22
N SER A 539 -21.19 -52.01 22.27
CA SER A 539 -21.82 -51.20 23.35
C SER A 539 -20.83 -50.51 24.32
N THR A 540 -21.04 -49.25 24.77
CA THR A 540 -22.29 -48.45 24.80
C THR A 540 -22.02 -46.94 24.53
N ARG A 541 -22.94 -46.25 23.83
CA ARG A 541 -22.98 -44.77 23.76
C ARG A 541 -23.74 -44.18 24.95
N ARG A 542 -23.32 -43.01 25.44
CA ARG A 542 -24.24 -41.97 25.93
C ARG A 542 -23.81 -40.60 25.40
N THR A 543 -24.73 -39.94 24.70
CA THR A 543 -24.65 -38.53 24.30
C THR A 543 -25.19 -37.64 25.42
N LEU A 544 -24.76 -36.38 25.44
CA LEU A 544 -25.42 -35.29 26.15
C LEU A 544 -25.99 -34.32 25.11
N GLU A 545 -27.23 -33.88 25.34
CA GLU A 545 -27.98 -33.01 24.43
C GLU A 545 -27.92 -31.55 24.88
N VAL A 546 -28.10 -30.63 23.93
CA VAL A 546 -28.27 -29.19 24.19
C VAL A 546 -29.56 -28.76 23.49
N PRO A 547 -30.54 -28.17 24.19
CA PRO A 547 -31.85 -27.85 23.60
C PRO A 547 -31.85 -26.52 22.86
N SER A 548 -32.59 -26.46 21.74
CA SER A 548 -33.05 -25.20 21.13
C SER A 548 -34.51 -24.93 21.50
N PRO A 549 -34.93 -23.66 21.67
CA PRO A 549 -36.35 -23.29 21.66
C PRO A 549 -36.89 -23.22 20.22
N ALA A 550 -38.17 -23.53 20.03
CA ALA A 550 -38.80 -23.66 18.72
C ALA A 550 -39.65 -22.44 18.31
N TYR A 551 -40.04 -22.41 17.03
CA TYR A 551 -41.03 -21.47 16.49
C TYR A 551 -42.42 -21.67 17.12
N GLY A 552 -43.16 -20.57 17.28
CA GLY A 552 -44.59 -20.57 17.57
C GLY A 552 -45.36 -19.75 16.54
N VAL A 553 -46.46 -20.28 16.01
CA VAL A 553 -47.29 -19.64 14.97
C VAL A 553 -48.74 -19.57 15.43
N MET A 554 -49.32 -18.36 15.49
CA MET A 554 -50.78 -18.14 15.45
C MET A 554 -51.13 -16.65 15.27
N GLY A 555 -52.35 -16.36 14.80
CA GLY A 555 -52.99 -15.05 14.99
C GLY A 555 -53.05 -14.12 13.77
N VAL A 556 -53.87 -14.45 12.76
CA VAL A 556 -54.23 -13.51 11.69
C VAL A 556 -55.19 -12.43 12.22
N LYS A 557 -54.93 -11.15 11.90
CA LYS A 557 -55.98 -10.12 11.86
C LYS A 557 -55.73 -9.14 10.72
N LYS A 558 -56.77 -8.91 9.90
CA LYS A 558 -56.73 -8.01 8.75
C LYS A 558 -56.87 -6.55 9.20
N MET A 559 -56.23 -5.64 8.48
CA MET A 559 -56.64 -4.24 8.34
C MET A 559 -56.39 -3.85 6.88
N SER A 560 -57.39 -3.31 6.20
CA SER A 560 -57.33 -2.84 4.80
C SER A 560 -57.17 -1.31 4.74
N PRO A 561 -56.66 -0.73 3.63
CA PRO A 561 -56.34 0.69 3.57
C PRO A 561 -57.58 1.58 3.37
N GLU A 562 -57.54 2.78 3.95
CA GLU A 562 -58.41 3.90 3.56
C GLU A 562 -57.77 4.78 2.47
N ARG A 563 -58.61 5.60 1.82
CA ARG A 563 -58.33 6.23 0.51
C ARG A 563 -59.08 7.56 0.38
N SER A 564 -58.38 8.68 0.53
CA SER A 564 -58.88 10.07 0.38
C SER A 564 -57.70 11.05 0.53
N GLU A 565 -57.56 12.19 -0.17
CA GLU A 565 -58.01 12.57 -1.53
C GLU A 565 -57.24 13.82 -2.04
N SER A 566 -57.51 14.20 -3.29
CA SER A 566 -57.15 15.43 -4.04
C SER A 566 -56.49 16.66 -3.36
N MET A 567 -55.38 17.13 -3.95
CA MET A 567 -55.11 18.51 -4.47
C MET A 567 -53.61 18.55 -4.87
N GLN A 568 -53.15 18.70 -6.12
CA GLN A 568 -53.54 19.53 -7.26
C GLN A 568 -53.25 21.04 -7.08
N LEU A 569 -52.20 21.48 -7.81
CA LEU A 569 -51.96 22.80 -8.44
C LEU A 569 -52.22 24.10 -7.67
N LEU A 570 -51.18 24.94 -7.58
CA LEU A 570 -51.28 26.33 -8.03
C LEU A 570 -49.91 26.84 -8.52
N THR A 571 -49.91 27.46 -9.71
CA THR A 571 -48.80 28.23 -10.30
C THR A 571 -49.03 29.73 -10.06
N GLU A 572 -48.10 30.57 -10.54
CA GLU A 572 -48.22 32.04 -10.68
C GLU A 572 -48.14 32.89 -9.39
N ALA A 573 -46.90 33.30 -9.07
CA ALA A 573 -46.53 34.68 -8.69
C ALA A 573 -45.03 34.89 -8.93
#